data_AF-A0A022Y8B3-F1
#
_entry.id   AF-A0A022Y8B3-F1
#
_cell.length_a   1.000
_cell.length_b   1.000
_cell.length_c   1.000
_cell.angle_alpha   90.00
_cell.angle_beta   90.00
_cell.angle_gamma   90.00
#
_symmetry.space_group_name_H-M   'P 1'
#
loop_
_entity.id
_entity.type
_entity.pdbx_description
1 polymer ?
#
loop_
_entity_poly.entity_id
_entity_poly.type
_entity_poly.pdbx_seq_one_letter_code
_entity_poly.pdbx_strand_id
1 'polypeptide(L)'
;MKEYKRFSRIFFETWELGGKGSSLSHSGRRMVAGLPGNHDIGFGNGVQTPVVHRFRSFFGESNRVDIVGNHTIVSIDSVSYSARDQENPETGGSNPNTRETAQVWRETQQFLDNIKTLKQEALRKELSTLTGKDSPATDPDIQLPTILLTHVPLYREPHTPCGPLREHWPPSSTNPLPDKDERNAIHIGKGYQYQNVLTPIISNEIVGKAGRVMQVYSGDDHDYCEIIHTEFSGAPKEITVKSMSLAMSVREPAVQLATLWNPIDTETGHPVDSGGSSTTLQNQMCLLPNQISIFIVYGYTLALTILALFLHSTYLSFRHKAGSSANTDSILPLAYRRPIYDYYPCSTEFPAASPSTTSSNSIGGAYSVTRSRAASTTVPYEARGFKQTQTVGGSAEGNNGVPDPAASMAPSGANTRSRRQGWTVLDNNDYSEIADASLERSPTSRVRRPFQVFRDELVSSTKWVGGISFGWYLWLLWTW
;
A
#
# COMPACT_ATOMS: atom_id res chain seq x y z
N MET A 1 -10.29 -16.36 -0.98
CA MET A 1 -10.97 -15.69 -2.12
C MET A 1 -10.63 -14.22 -2.29
N LYS A 2 -10.85 -13.32 -1.30
CA LYS A 2 -10.48 -11.88 -1.47
C LYS A 2 -9.01 -11.70 -1.86
N GLU A 3 -8.10 -12.38 -1.15
CA GLU A 3 -6.66 -12.33 -1.45
C GLU A 3 -6.29 -12.84 -2.84
N TYR A 4 -6.84 -13.99 -3.26
CA TYR A 4 -6.64 -14.47 -4.64
C TYR A 4 -7.12 -13.46 -5.69
N LYS A 5 -8.26 -12.78 -5.48
CA LYS A 5 -8.71 -11.71 -6.39
C LYS A 5 -7.79 -10.48 -6.38
N ARG A 6 -7.14 -10.19 -5.25
CA ARG A 6 -6.12 -9.13 -5.13
C ARG A 6 -4.84 -9.52 -5.89
N PHE A 7 -4.36 -10.75 -5.72
CA PHE A 7 -3.21 -11.29 -6.45
C PHE A 7 -3.47 -11.33 -7.97
N SER A 8 -4.61 -11.90 -8.39
CA SER A 8 -5.06 -11.94 -9.79
C SER A 8 -4.99 -10.57 -10.44
N ARG A 9 -5.54 -9.53 -9.78
CA ARG A 9 -5.51 -8.16 -10.29
C ARG A 9 -4.10 -7.59 -10.44
N ILE A 10 -3.20 -7.90 -9.52
CA ILE A 10 -1.85 -7.31 -9.49
C ILE A 10 -0.91 -8.02 -10.48
N PHE A 11 -1.04 -9.33 -10.66
CA PHE A 11 -0.09 -10.16 -11.42
C PHE A 11 -0.65 -10.85 -12.66
N PHE A 12 -1.89 -11.34 -12.64
CA PHE A 12 -2.48 -12.10 -13.76
C PHE A 12 -3.20 -11.17 -14.75
N GLU A 13 -4.04 -10.26 -14.27
CA GLU A 13 -4.78 -9.30 -15.10
C GLU A 13 -3.86 -8.26 -15.75
N THR A 14 -2.70 -7.96 -15.13
CA THR A 14 -1.64 -7.09 -15.67
C THR A 14 -0.70 -7.80 -16.62
N TRP A 15 -0.63 -9.14 -16.61
CA TRP A 15 0.32 -9.92 -17.42
C TRP A 15 0.17 -9.64 -18.93
N GLU A 16 -1.07 -9.52 -19.39
CA GLU A 16 -1.43 -9.25 -20.78
C GLU A 16 -0.97 -7.86 -21.26
N LEU A 17 -0.78 -6.89 -20.36
CA LEU A 17 -0.29 -5.54 -20.69
C LEU A 17 1.13 -5.57 -21.26
N GLY A 18 1.93 -6.58 -20.90
CA GLY A 18 3.26 -6.81 -21.47
C GLY A 18 3.26 -7.37 -22.90
N GLY A 19 2.08 -7.56 -23.51
CA GLY A 19 1.92 -8.03 -24.89
C GLY A 19 2.29 -9.50 -25.11
N LYS A 20 2.06 -9.98 -26.34
CA LYS A 20 2.54 -11.31 -26.75
C LYS A 20 4.06 -11.25 -26.97
N GLY A 21 4.78 -12.27 -26.49
CA GLY A 21 6.23 -12.31 -26.54
C GLY A 21 6.80 -12.28 -27.97
N SER A 22 8.09 -11.93 -28.09
CA SER A 22 8.83 -11.96 -29.36
C SER A 22 8.71 -13.33 -30.03
N SER A 23 8.58 -13.36 -31.36
CA SER A 23 8.56 -14.57 -32.18
C SER A 23 9.87 -15.39 -32.10
N LEU A 24 10.95 -14.81 -31.57
CA LEU A 24 12.20 -15.50 -31.27
C LEU A 24 12.11 -16.35 -29.98
N SER A 25 11.11 -16.11 -29.11
CA SER A 25 10.80 -17.03 -28.01
C SER A 25 9.83 -18.09 -28.53
N HIS A 26 10.36 -19.28 -28.85
CA HIS A 26 9.57 -20.42 -29.35
C HIS A 26 8.43 -20.87 -28.42
N SER A 27 8.42 -20.43 -27.15
CA SER A 27 7.32 -20.64 -26.20
C SER A 27 6.78 -19.36 -25.56
N GLY A 28 7.04 -18.19 -26.16
CA GLY A 28 6.47 -16.90 -25.76
C GLY A 28 6.87 -16.43 -24.35
N ARG A 29 5.90 -15.87 -23.62
CA ARG A 29 6.02 -15.45 -22.22
C ARG A 29 5.23 -16.44 -21.35
N ARG A 30 5.91 -17.17 -20.44
CA ARG A 30 5.27 -18.04 -19.43
C ARG A 30 5.25 -17.33 -18.07
N MET A 31 4.21 -17.55 -17.26
CA MET A 31 4.12 -17.12 -15.86
C MET A 31 3.88 -18.34 -14.97
N VAL A 32 4.51 -18.38 -13.80
CA VAL A 32 4.43 -19.45 -12.82
C VAL A 32 4.23 -18.83 -11.44
N ALA A 33 3.26 -19.33 -10.68
CA ALA A 33 2.99 -18.91 -9.29
C ALA A 33 2.83 -20.09 -8.32
N GLY A 34 3.10 -21.33 -8.76
CA GLY A 34 2.76 -22.56 -8.04
C GLY A 34 3.66 -22.92 -6.85
N LEU A 35 4.76 -22.20 -6.61
CA LEU A 35 5.66 -22.43 -5.46
C LEU A 35 5.08 -21.74 -4.21
N PRO A 36 4.64 -22.48 -3.17
CA PRO A 36 3.95 -21.90 -2.02
C PRO A 36 4.93 -21.47 -0.92
N GLY A 37 4.57 -20.41 -0.20
CA GLY A 37 5.24 -20.02 1.03
C GLY A 37 4.77 -20.81 2.25
N ASN A 38 5.56 -20.76 3.33
CA ASN A 38 5.14 -21.18 4.68
C ASN A 38 3.86 -20.46 5.12
N HIS A 39 3.69 -19.19 4.76
CA HIS A 39 2.49 -18.39 5.01
C HIS A 39 1.28 -18.77 4.14
N ASP A 40 1.45 -19.50 3.03
CA ASP A 40 0.35 -19.92 2.15
C ASP A 40 -0.29 -21.24 2.57
N ILE A 41 0.53 -22.22 2.94
CA ILE A 41 0.10 -23.61 3.21
C ILE A 41 0.48 -24.17 4.58
N GLY A 42 1.26 -23.43 5.37
CA GLY A 42 1.89 -23.88 6.62
C GLY A 42 3.33 -24.36 6.40
N PHE A 43 3.97 -24.87 7.45
CA PHE A 43 5.31 -25.42 7.40
C PHE A 43 5.41 -26.77 8.11
N GLY A 44 6.07 -27.74 7.46
CA GLY A 44 6.32 -29.08 7.97
C GLY A 44 5.08 -29.78 8.50
N ASN A 45 5.16 -30.32 9.72
CA ASN A 45 4.06 -31.03 10.38
C ASN A 45 2.80 -30.16 10.61
N GLY A 46 2.89 -28.84 10.41
CA GLY A 46 1.75 -27.91 10.45
C GLY A 46 1.12 -27.59 9.10
N VAL A 47 1.54 -28.21 7.98
CA VAL A 47 0.90 -28.05 6.66
C VAL A 47 -0.45 -28.78 6.62
N GLN A 48 -1.46 -28.14 6.03
CA GLN A 48 -2.81 -28.70 5.93
C GLN A 48 -3.15 -29.10 4.49
N THR A 49 -3.33 -30.39 4.23
CA THR A 49 -3.66 -30.95 2.90
C THR A 49 -4.82 -30.24 2.17
N PRO A 50 -5.95 -29.85 2.82
CA PRO A 50 -7.01 -29.07 2.17
C PRO A 50 -6.58 -27.66 1.75
N VAL A 51 -5.58 -27.08 2.42
CA VAL A 51 -5.00 -25.79 2.06
C VAL A 51 -4.05 -25.93 0.86
N VAL A 52 -3.25 -27.01 0.82
CA VAL A 52 -2.39 -27.35 -0.34
C VAL A 52 -3.23 -27.54 -1.60
N HIS A 53 -4.26 -28.40 -1.56
CA HIS A 53 -5.15 -28.60 -2.71
C HIS A 53 -5.84 -27.30 -3.16
N ARG A 54 -6.26 -26.46 -2.21
CA ARG A 54 -6.83 -25.14 -2.51
C ARG A 54 -5.82 -24.20 -3.16
N PHE A 55 -4.56 -24.18 -2.71
CA PHE A 55 -3.49 -23.38 -3.31
C PHE A 55 -3.26 -23.82 -4.75
N ARG A 56 -3.02 -25.11 -4.99
CA ARG A 56 -2.73 -25.64 -6.33
C ARG A 56 -3.88 -25.45 -7.32
N SER A 57 -5.13 -25.52 -6.84
CA SER A 57 -6.34 -25.21 -7.64
C SER A 57 -6.39 -23.76 -8.18
N PHE A 58 -5.57 -22.84 -7.64
CA PHE A 58 -5.52 -21.43 -8.04
C PHE A 58 -4.17 -20.99 -8.63
N PHE A 59 -3.07 -21.64 -8.25
CA PHE A 59 -1.71 -21.24 -8.62
C PHE A 59 -0.93 -22.29 -9.44
N GLY A 60 -1.48 -23.50 -9.59
CA GLY A 60 -0.84 -24.64 -10.23
C GLY A 60 -0.04 -25.52 -9.26
N GLU A 61 0.48 -26.64 -9.77
CA GLU A 61 1.29 -27.58 -8.97
C GLU A 61 2.57 -26.94 -8.41
N SER A 62 3.01 -27.43 -7.25
CA SER A 62 4.16 -26.86 -6.53
C SER A 62 5.47 -27.55 -6.83
N ASN A 63 5.42 -28.87 -7.01
CA ASN A 63 6.52 -29.69 -7.46
C ASN A 63 6.45 -29.80 -8.99
N ARG A 64 7.36 -29.15 -9.72
CA ARG A 64 7.29 -29.06 -11.19
C ARG A 64 8.66 -28.81 -11.84
N VAL A 65 8.77 -29.23 -13.11
CA VAL A 65 9.96 -29.07 -13.96
C VAL A 65 9.59 -28.32 -15.24
N ASP A 66 10.42 -27.37 -15.64
CA ASP A 66 10.35 -26.69 -16.94
C ASP A 66 11.71 -26.71 -17.64
N ILE A 67 11.69 -26.62 -18.97
CA ILE A 67 12.83 -26.11 -19.73
C ILE A 67 12.55 -24.64 -20.08
N VAL A 68 13.51 -23.76 -19.79
CA VAL A 68 13.50 -22.33 -20.17
C VAL A 68 14.92 -21.93 -20.54
N GLY A 69 15.12 -21.34 -21.73
CA GLY A 69 16.47 -20.96 -22.20
C GLY A 69 17.48 -22.11 -22.18
N ASN A 70 17.00 -23.33 -22.47
CA ASN A 70 17.74 -24.60 -22.36
C ASN A 70 18.40 -24.84 -20.99
N HIS A 71 17.82 -24.31 -19.92
CA HIS A 71 18.08 -24.68 -18.54
C HIS A 71 16.89 -25.44 -17.97
N THR A 72 17.14 -26.39 -17.08
CA THR A 72 16.08 -27.07 -16.32
C THR A 72 15.74 -26.27 -15.08
N ILE A 73 14.54 -25.71 -15.00
CA ILE A 73 14.03 -25.11 -13.76
C ILE A 73 13.28 -26.18 -12.98
N VAL A 74 13.61 -26.37 -11.70
CA VAL A 74 12.94 -27.29 -10.77
C VAL A 74 12.36 -26.48 -9.63
N SER A 75 11.03 -26.49 -9.49
CA SER A 75 10.30 -25.94 -8.35
C SER A 75 9.96 -27.06 -7.37
N ILE A 76 10.20 -26.83 -6.07
CA ILE A 76 9.99 -27.83 -5.01
C ILE A 76 9.21 -27.23 -3.84
N ASP A 77 8.15 -27.94 -3.43
CA ASP A 77 7.42 -27.69 -2.18
C ASP A 77 8.26 -28.17 -0.98
N SER A 78 9.25 -27.36 -0.63
CA SER A 78 10.17 -27.59 0.49
C SER A 78 9.51 -27.37 1.86
N VAL A 79 8.41 -26.61 1.92
CA VAL A 79 7.67 -26.36 3.18
C VAL A 79 6.82 -27.57 3.58
N SER A 80 6.16 -28.25 2.63
CA SER A 80 5.54 -29.56 2.88
C SER A 80 6.59 -30.64 3.12
N TYR A 81 7.69 -30.64 2.35
CA TYR A 81 8.71 -31.69 2.45
C TYR A 81 9.45 -31.70 3.79
N SER A 82 9.60 -30.53 4.41
CA SER A 82 10.15 -30.35 5.78
C SER A 82 9.32 -31.03 6.88
N ALA A 83 8.17 -31.64 6.58
CA ALA A 83 7.43 -32.47 7.53
C ALA A 83 8.13 -33.82 7.80
N ARG A 84 8.96 -34.29 6.86
CA ARG A 84 9.49 -35.67 6.89
C ARG A 84 10.53 -35.92 7.98
N ASP A 85 11.32 -34.92 8.35
CA ASP A 85 12.35 -34.99 9.39
C ASP A 85 12.00 -34.17 10.65
N GLN A 86 10.77 -33.67 10.74
CA GLN A 86 10.23 -33.07 11.96
C GLN A 86 9.61 -34.13 12.88
N GLU A 87 9.99 -34.08 14.16
CA GLU A 87 9.32 -34.78 15.25
C GLU A 87 7.84 -34.35 15.32
N ASN A 88 6.94 -35.31 15.60
CA ASN A 88 5.53 -35.00 15.75
C ASN A 88 5.29 -34.27 17.10
N PRO A 89 4.75 -33.03 17.10
CA PRO A 89 4.62 -32.21 18.31
C PRO A 89 3.59 -32.73 19.32
N GLU A 90 2.65 -33.60 18.91
CA GLU A 90 1.63 -34.18 19.80
C GLU A 90 2.11 -35.46 20.49
N THR A 91 2.96 -36.25 19.82
CA THR A 91 3.45 -37.54 20.34
C THR A 91 4.89 -37.48 20.87
N GLY A 92 5.60 -36.36 20.69
CA GLY A 92 6.99 -36.19 21.11
C GLY A 92 7.96 -37.17 20.43
N GLY A 93 7.58 -37.68 19.26
CA GLY A 93 8.26 -38.80 18.61
C GLY A 93 8.44 -38.63 17.11
N SER A 94 9.58 -39.08 16.60
CA SER A 94 9.96 -39.12 15.19
C SER A 94 9.30 -40.31 14.46
N ASN A 95 7.97 -40.39 14.50
CA ASN A 95 7.19 -41.46 13.87
C ASN A 95 6.36 -40.92 12.67
N PRO A 96 6.98 -40.70 11.49
CA PRO A 96 6.37 -39.99 10.35
C PRO A 96 5.30 -40.79 9.60
N ASN A 97 4.77 -41.87 10.20
CA ASN A 97 3.87 -42.85 9.58
C ASN A 97 2.38 -42.66 9.98
N THR A 98 2.05 -41.61 10.73
CA THR A 98 0.66 -41.14 10.84
C THR A 98 0.18 -40.77 9.43
N ARG A 99 -0.92 -41.39 8.95
CA ARG A 99 -1.27 -41.42 7.52
C ARG A 99 -1.37 -40.03 6.87
N GLU A 100 -1.84 -39.05 7.62
CA GLU A 100 -2.07 -37.68 7.17
C GLU A 100 -0.75 -36.90 7.05
N THR A 101 0.09 -36.93 8.09
CA THR A 101 1.45 -36.35 8.05
C THR A 101 2.31 -37.02 6.97
N ALA A 102 2.17 -38.34 6.83
CA ALA A 102 2.79 -39.15 5.79
C ALA A 102 2.22 -38.89 4.38
N GLN A 103 1.18 -38.07 4.22
CA GLN A 103 0.65 -37.65 2.92
C GLN A 103 1.29 -36.33 2.47
N VAL A 104 1.48 -35.38 3.38
CA VAL A 104 2.03 -34.02 3.13
C VAL A 104 3.35 -34.05 2.36
N TRP A 105 4.37 -34.75 2.87
CA TRP A 105 5.72 -34.76 2.26
C TRP A 105 5.88 -35.79 1.14
N ARG A 106 4.95 -36.74 1.00
CA ARG A 106 5.09 -37.91 0.10
C ARG A 106 5.05 -37.52 -1.37
N GLU A 107 4.20 -36.56 -1.73
CA GLU A 107 4.11 -36.07 -3.12
C GLU A 107 5.44 -35.44 -3.56
N THR A 108 6.07 -34.63 -2.71
CA THR A 108 7.41 -34.08 -2.96
C THR A 108 8.48 -35.17 -3.01
N GLN A 109 8.41 -36.21 -2.17
CA GLN A 109 9.35 -37.33 -2.28
C GLN A 109 9.18 -38.10 -3.59
N GLN A 110 7.95 -38.42 -3.99
CA GLN A 110 7.68 -39.12 -5.26
C GLN A 110 8.10 -38.29 -6.47
N PHE A 111 7.95 -36.97 -6.43
CA PHE A 111 8.49 -36.07 -7.44
C PHE A 111 10.03 -36.12 -7.48
N LEU A 112 10.69 -36.03 -6.33
CA LEU A 112 12.15 -36.11 -6.20
C LEU A 112 12.70 -37.47 -6.64
N ASP A 113 11.99 -38.57 -6.38
CA ASP A 113 12.37 -39.93 -6.81
C ASP A 113 12.28 -40.07 -8.34
N ASN A 114 11.26 -39.48 -8.97
CA ASN A 114 11.03 -39.53 -10.41
C ASN A 114 11.69 -38.39 -11.21
N ILE A 115 12.44 -37.49 -10.54
CA ILE A 115 12.86 -36.22 -11.13
C ILE A 115 13.71 -36.38 -12.41
N LYS A 116 14.53 -37.43 -12.50
CA LYS A 116 15.32 -37.72 -13.73
C LYS A 116 14.41 -37.97 -14.94
N THR A 117 13.36 -38.76 -14.76
CA THR A 117 12.36 -39.07 -15.79
C THR A 117 11.61 -37.80 -16.20
N LEU A 118 11.16 -37.00 -15.22
CA LEU A 118 10.44 -35.74 -15.45
C LEU A 118 11.29 -34.71 -16.21
N LYS A 119 12.61 -34.65 -15.94
CA LYS A 119 13.56 -33.82 -16.69
C LYS A 119 13.71 -34.26 -18.14
N GLN A 120 13.86 -35.56 -18.39
CA GLN A 120 13.92 -36.08 -19.76
C GLN A 120 12.60 -35.86 -20.52
N GLU A 121 11.46 -36.00 -19.86
CA GLU A 121 10.14 -35.74 -20.47
C GLU A 121 9.97 -34.26 -20.85
N ALA A 122 10.30 -33.34 -19.92
CA ALA A 122 10.30 -31.90 -20.18
C ALA A 122 11.25 -31.52 -21.34
N LEU A 123 12.44 -32.13 -21.40
CA LEU A 123 13.40 -31.92 -22.49
C LEU A 123 12.88 -32.42 -23.84
N ARG A 124 12.35 -33.66 -23.91
CA ARG A 124 11.75 -34.22 -25.13
C ARG A 124 10.59 -33.36 -25.63
N LYS A 125 9.78 -32.82 -24.73
CA LYS A 125 8.67 -31.92 -25.05
C LYS A 125 9.13 -30.58 -25.63
N GLU A 126 10.14 -29.93 -25.03
CA GLU A 126 10.66 -28.66 -25.56
C GLU A 126 11.36 -28.88 -26.92
N LEU A 127 12.17 -29.93 -27.07
CA LEU A 127 12.78 -30.32 -28.35
C LEU A 127 11.74 -30.66 -29.42
N SER A 128 10.63 -31.29 -29.05
CA SER A 128 9.50 -31.54 -29.96
C SER A 128 8.89 -30.22 -30.45
N THR A 129 8.66 -29.24 -29.56
CA THR A 129 8.16 -27.92 -29.96
C THR A 129 9.15 -27.09 -30.78
N LEU A 130 10.46 -27.31 -30.63
CA LEU A 130 11.50 -26.65 -31.42
C LEU A 130 11.66 -27.28 -32.82
N THR A 131 11.55 -28.60 -32.94
CA THR A 131 11.79 -29.34 -34.19
C THR A 131 10.53 -29.62 -35.01
N GLY A 132 9.34 -29.51 -34.41
CA GLY A 132 8.07 -29.93 -35.02
C GLY A 132 7.93 -31.44 -35.20
N LYS A 133 8.76 -32.25 -34.51
CA LYS A 133 8.75 -33.72 -34.56
C LYS A 133 8.12 -34.27 -33.29
N ASP A 134 7.18 -35.21 -33.39
CA ASP A 134 6.47 -35.79 -32.22
C ASP A 134 7.36 -36.68 -31.33
N SER A 135 8.57 -37.03 -31.77
CA SER A 135 9.54 -37.83 -31.00
C SER A 135 10.98 -37.54 -31.46
N PRO A 136 11.64 -36.49 -30.92
CA PRO A 136 13.06 -36.25 -31.15
C PRO A 136 13.92 -37.32 -30.47
N ALA A 137 15.05 -37.68 -31.09
CA ALA A 137 15.95 -38.74 -30.64
C ALA A 137 16.95 -38.25 -29.57
N THR A 138 16.44 -37.85 -28.40
CA THR A 138 17.27 -37.36 -27.29
C THR A 138 18.03 -38.50 -26.60
N ASP A 139 19.36 -38.39 -26.50
CA ASP A 139 20.20 -39.25 -25.67
C ASP A 139 19.74 -39.19 -24.19
N PRO A 140 19.47 -40.35 -23.54
CA PRO A 140 19.00 -40.39 -22.15
C PRO A 140 19.97 -39.78 -21.12
N ASP A 141 21.27 -39.71 -21.40
CA ASP A 141 22.26 -39.20 -20.42
C ASP A 141 22.41 -37.66 -20.45
N ILE A 142 21.76 -36.97 -21.39
CA ILE A 142 21.78 -35.50 -21.50
C ILE A 142 21.16 -34.84 -20.26
N GLN A 143 21.96 -34.00 -19.59
CA GLN A 143 21.56 -33.24 -18.41
C GLN A 143 21.84 -31.74 -18.59
N LEU A 144 20.81 -30.99 -18.98
CA LEU A 144 20.84 -29.53 -19.01
C LEU A 144 21.15 -28.93 -17.62
N PRO A 145 21.75 -27.72 -17.55
CA PRO A 145 22.07 -27.10 -16.27
C PRO A 145 20.80 -26.89 -15.44
N THR A 146 20.83 -27.22 -14.14
CA THR A 146 19.65 -27.14 -13.29
C THR A 146 19.64 -25.88 -12.41
N ILE A 147 18.51 -25.20 -12.41
CA ILE A 147 18.15 -24.10 -11.52
C ILE A 147 17.12 -24.65 -10.54
N LEU A 148 17.35 -24.49 -9.24
CA LEU A 148 16.45 -24.93 -8.16
C LEU A 148 15.68 -23.73 -7.60
N LEU A 149 14.36 -23.87 -7.43
CA LEU A 149 13.49 -22.92 -6.74
C LEU A 149 12.92 -23.59 -5.48
N THR A 150 13.08 -22.93 -4.35
CA THR A 150 12.55 -23.30 -3.02
C THR A 150 11.96 -22.06 -2.37
N HIS A 151 11.01 -22.18 -1.44
CA HIS A 151 10.61 -21.04 -0.61
C HIS A 151 11.65 -20.79 0.50
N VAL A 152 11.89 -21.81 1.33
CA VAL A 152 12.86 -21.73 2.43
C VAL A 152 14.29 -21.90 1.88
N PRO A 153 15.25 -21.03 2.27
CA PRO A 153 16.68 -21.14 1.94
C PRO A 153 17.28 -22.51 2.28
N LEU A 154 18.28 -23.01 1.53
CA LEU A 154 18.97 -24.25 1.87
C LEU A 154 19.75 -24.13 3.19
N TYR A 155 20.04 -25.27 3.82
CA TYR A 155 20.93 -25.34 4.98
C TYR A 155 22.28 -24.67 4.69
N ARG A 156 22.83 -23.99 5.70
CA ARG A 156 24.15 -23.35 5.71
C ARG A 156 24.72 -23.44 7.12
N GLU A 157 26.02 -23.19 7.31
CA GLU A 157 26.56 -23.14 8.67
C GLU A 157 26.04 -21.92 9.45
N PRO A 158 26.00 -21.99 10.80
CA PRO A 158 25.84 -20.81 11.62
C PRO A 158 26.88 -19.75 11.28
N HIS A 159 26.39 -18.51 11.13
CA HIS A 159 27.16 -17.30 10.86
C HIS A 159 27.80 -17.23 9.45
N THR A 160 27.38 -18.05 8.48
CA THR A 160 27.74 -17.85 7.06
C THR A 160 27.21 -16.50 6.55
N PRO A 161 28.06 -15.56 6.10
CA PRO A 161 27.65 -14.23 5.66
C PRO A 161 26.80 -14.28 4.39
N CYS A 162 25.81 -13.40 4.29
CA CYS A 162 24.97 -13.18 3.10
C CYS A 162 25.59 -12.21 2.08
N GLY A 163 26.69 -11.55 2.42
CA GLY A 163 27.40 -10.61 1.56
C GLY A 163 26.92 -9.15 1.66
N PRO A 164 27.52 -8.25 0.85
CA PRO A 164 27.39 -6.79 1.00
C PRO A 164 26.09 -6.19 0.47
N LEU A 165 25.26 -6.97 -0.24
CA LEU A 165 24.00 -6.51 -0.82
C LEU A 165 22.78 -6.68 0.12
N ARG A 166 22.97 -7.26 1.31
CA ARG A 166 21.92 -7.39 2.33
C ARG A 166 21.66 -6.03 3.00
N GLU A 167 20.40 -5.61 3.03
CA GLU A 167 20.01 -4.24 3.40
C GLU A 167 19.75 -4.08 4.91
N HIS A 168 18.97 -4.98 5.51
CA HIS A 168 18.58 -4.89 6.91
C HIS A 168 19.79 -5.16 7.82
N TRP A 169 20.63 -6.10 7.41
CA TRP A 169 21.85 -6.51 8.12
C TRP A 169 23.08 -6.47 7.20
N PRO A 170 23.62 -5.28 6.90
CA PRO A 170 24.84 -5.15 6.11
C PRO A 170 26.04 -5.74 6.86
N PRO A 171 27.09 -6.22 6.16
CA PRO A 171 28.23 -6.87 6.77
C PRO A 171 29.02 -5.95 7.70
N SER A 172 29.63 -6.57 8.70
CA SER A 172 30.42 -5.94 9.76
C SER A 172 31.77 -5.40 9.24
N SER A 173 32.24 -5.91 8.09
CA SER A 173 33.32 -5.36 7.28
C SER A 173 33.06 -5.66 5.80
N THR A 174 33.47 -4.76 4.90
CA THR A 174 33.38 -4.97 3.44
C THR A 174 34.72 -5.27 2.77
N ASN A 175 35.85 -4.98 3.43
CA ASN A 175 37.20 -5.17 2.91
C ASN A 175 38.20 -5.52 4.03
N PRO A 176 38.52 -6.81 4.24
CA PRO A 176 37.87 -7.98 3.66
C PRO A 176 36.44 -8.17 4.18
N LEU A 177 35.63 -8.96 3.48
CA LEU A 177 34.43 -9.56 4.06
C LEU A 177 34.86 -10.59 5.12
N PRO A 178 34.19 -10.68 6.29
CA PRO A 178 34.49 -11.73 7.27
C PRO A 178 34.12 -13.12 6.76
N ASP A 179 34.90 -14.15 7.08
CA ASP A 179 34.55 -15.55 6.77
C ASP A 179 33.28 -16.01 7.51
N LYS A 180 33.03 -15.41 8.69
CA LYS A 180 31.80 -15.58 9.48
C LYS A 180 31.35 -14.23 10.05
N ASP A 181 30.06 -13.93 9.89
CA ASP A 181 29.43 -12.69 10.35
C ASP A 181 28.02 -13.00 10.86
N GLU A 182 27.87 -13.14 12.18
CA GLU A 182 26.60 -13.46 12.84
C GLU A 182 25.49 -12.45 12.50
N ARG A 183 25.84 -11.17 12.34
CA ARG A 183 24.89 -10.11 12.04
C ARG A 183 24.38 -10.22 10.61
N ASN A 184 25.27 -10.44 9.64
CA ASN A 184 24.94 -10.50 8.22
C ASN A 184 24.36 -11.86 7.77
N ALA A 185 24.57 -12.93 8.53
CA ALA A 185 24.05 -14.26 8.27
C ALA A 185 22.52 -14.38 8.44
N ILE A 186 21.90 -15.40 7.83
CA ILE A 186 20.55 -15.83 8.23
C ILE A 186 20.65 -16.55 9.57
N HIS A 187 20.00 -16.02 10.61
CA HIS A 187 19.95 -16.67 11.92
C HIS A 187 19.23 -18.03 11.80
N ILE A 188 19.90 -19.12 12.16
CA ILE A 188 19.36 -20.48 12.09
C ILE A 188 18.42 -20.72 13.27
N GLY A 189 17.14 -20.41 13.06
CA GLY A 189 16.06 -20.61 14.04
C GLY A 189 14.89 -21.41 13.47
N LYS A 190 14.16 -22.09 14.37
CA LYS A 190 12.87 -22.73 14.09
C LYS A 190 11.86 -22.35 15.18
N GLY A 191 10.58 -22.37 14.83
CA GLY A 191 9.47 -22.14 15.76
C GLY A 191 8.18 -22.78 15.29
N TYR A 192 7.05 -22.35 15.83
CA TYR A 192 5.74 -22.88 15.43
C TYR A 192 5.42 -22.48 13.97
N GLN A 193 5.36 -23.46 13.07
CA GLN A 193 5.09 -23.28 11.64
C GLN A 193 6.08 -22.36 10.88
N TYR A 194 7.33 -22.21 11.33
CA TYR A 194 8.39 -21.55 10.55
C TYR A 194 9.79 -22.09 10.87
N GLN A 195 10.71 -21.96 9.91
CA GLN A 195 12.13 -22.25 10.06
C GLN A 195 12.93 -21.53 8.98
N ASN A 196 13.94 -20.75 9.37
CA ASN A 196 14.57 -19.74 8.50
C ASN A 196 15.48 -20.32 7.39
N VAL A 197 15.93 -21.57 7.57
CA VAL A 197 16.72 -22.35 6.60
C VAL A 197 16.30 -23.82 6.68
N LEU A 198 16.37 -24.57 5.59
CA LEU A 198 16.08 -26.01 5.58
C LEU A 198 17.10 -26.79 6.44
N THR A 199 16.74 -28.01 6.83
CA THR A 199 17.65 -28.92 7.55
C THR A 199 18.73 -29.45 6.62
N PRO A 200 19.89 -29.92 7.14
CA PRO A 200 20.91 -30.55 6.29
C PRO A 200 20.37 -31.82 5.60
N ILE A 201 19.50 -32.60 6.27
CA ILE A 201 18.90 -33.82 5.71
C ILE A 201 18.07 -33.49 4.46
N ILE A 202 17.16 -32.51 4.57
CA ILE A 202 16.30 -32.10 3.47
C ILE A 202 17.10 -31.44 2.34
N SER A 203 18.07 -30.58 2.68
CA SER A 203 18.91 -29.87 1.70
C SER A 203 19.78 -30.83 0.89
N ASN A 204 20.47 -31.77 1.55
CA ASN A 204 21.31 -32.79 0.92
C ASN A 204 20.52 -33.62 -0.10
N GLU A 205 19.29 -34.02 0.24
CA GLU A 205 18.48 -34.86 -0.64
C GLU A 205 17.85 -34.06 -1.79
N ILE A 206 17.39 -32.83 -1.56
CA ILE A 206 16.89 -31.94 -2.61
C ILE A 206 17.96 -31.72 -3.67
N VAL A 207 19.17 -31.30 -3.28
CA VAL A 207 20.26 -31.03 -4.23
C VAL A 207 20.78 -32.33 -4.85
N GLY A 208 20.98 -33.37 -4.03
CA GLY A 208 21.49 -34.68 -4.48
C GLY A 208 20.59 -35.37 -5.51
N LYS A 209 19.26 -35.29 -5.36
CA LYS A 209 18.30 -35.82 -6.35
C LYS A 209 18.10 -34.88 -7.54
N ALA A 210 18.19 -33.56 -7.34
CA ALA A 210 18.17 -32.59 -8.44
C ALA A 210 19.38 -32.72 -9.38
N GLY A 211 20.52 -33.24 -8.91
CA GLY A 211 21.68 -33.55 -9.73
C GLY A 211 22.55 -32.31 -9.97
N ARG A 212 22.85 -31.99 -11.23
CA ARG A 212 23.74 -30.86 -11.60
C ARG A 212 23.05 -29.49 -11.45
N VAL A 213 22.77 -29.11 -10.20
CA VAL A 213 22.33 -27.77 -9.81
C VAL A 213 23.50 -26.79 -9.96
N MET A 214 23.27 -25.63 -10.58
CA MET A 214 24.25 -24.53 -10.68
C MET A 214 23.83 -23.29 -9.90
N GLN A 215 22.53 -23.08 -9.75
CA GLN A 215 21.92 -21.90 -9.12
C GLN A 215 20.70 -22.35 -8.33
N VAL A 216 20.52 -21.77 -7.15
CA VAL A 216 19.36 -21.91 -6.29
C VAL A 216 18.75 -20.53 -6.07
N TYR A 217 17.43 -20.44 -6.05
CA TYR A 217 16.71 -19.25 -5.59
C TYR A 217 15.79 -19.62 -4.42
N SER A 218 15.86 -18.83 -3.36
CA SER A 218 15.04 -18.93 -2.13
C SER A 218 14.35 -17.60 -1.83
N GLY A 219 13.39 -17.54 -0.90
CA GLY A 219 12.58 -16.32 -0.66
C GLY A 219 12.22 -15.97 0.80
N ASP A 220 12.28 -16.91 1.74
CA ASP A 220 11.71 -16.74 3.09
C ASP A 220 12.33 -15.59 3.94
N ASP A 221 13.61 -15.26 3.73
CA ASP A 221 14.30 -14.18 4.47
C ASP A 221 13.82 -12.77 4.09
N HIS A 222 13.17 -12.62 2.93
CA HIS A 222 12.74 -11.36 2.32
C HIS A 222 13.85 -10.32 2.00
N ASP A 223 15.08 -10.46 2.49
CA ASP A 223 16.24 -9.63 2.09
C ASP A 223 17.16 -10.39 1.12
N TYR A 224 18.10 -9.67 0.48
CA TYR A 224 19.07 -10.29 -0.43
C TYR A 224 20.14 -11.04 0.35
N CYS A 225 20.31 -12.33 0.07
CA CYS A 225 21.39 -13.15 0.62
C CYS A 225 22.06 -13.97 -0.49
N GLU A 226 23.37 -13.86 -0.64
CA GLU A 226 24.12 -14.54 -1.70
C GLU A 226 25.24 -15.39 -1.12
N ILE A 227 25.17 -16.70 -1.34
CA ILE A 227 26.16 -17.68 -0.83
C ILE A 227 26.50 -18.73 -1.90
N ILE A 228 27.59 -19.46 -1.68
CA ILE A 228 28.03 -20.59 -2.52
C ILE A 228 28.11 -21.83 -1.62
N HIS A 229 27.35 -22.86 -1.95
CA HIS A 229 27.30 -24.10 -1.17
C HIS A 229 28.43 -25.04 -1.61
N THR A 230 29.61 -24.88 -1.00
CA THR A 230 30.80 -25.69 -1.28
C THR A 230 30.67 -27.15 -0.81
N GLU A 231 29.67 -27.46 0.02
CA GLU A 231 29.29 -28.79 0.46
C GLU A 231 28.63 -29.64 -0.63
N PHE A 232 28.11 -29.04 -1.71
CA PHE A 232 27.45 -29.75 -2.81
C PHE A 232 28.34 -29.83 -4.07
N SER A 233 28.19 -30.95 -4.81
CA SER A 233 28.88 -31.13 -6.08
C SER A 233 28.47 -30.05 -7.09
N GLY A 234 29.46 -29.39 -7.70
CA GLY A 234 29.24 -28.25 -8.60
C GLY A 234 29.20 -26.88 -7.90
N ALA A 235 29.30 -26.82 -6.56
CA ALA A 235 29.30 -25.60 -5.76
C ALA A 235 28.17 -24.60 -6.15
N PRO A 236 26.89 -25.01 -6.10
CA PRO A 236 25.78 -24.19 -6.55
C PRO A 236 25.67 -22.90 -5.75
N LYS A 237 25.45 -21.80 -6.46
CA LYS A 237 25.20 -20.48 -5.89
C LYS A 237 23.75 -20.38 -5.42
N GLU A 238 23.50 -20.01 -4.17
CA GLU A 238 22.15 -19.60 -3.74
C GLU A 238 22.03 -18.08 -3.75
N ILE A 239 20.91 -17.57 -4.25
CA ILE A 239 20.45 -16.20 -4.02
C ILE A 239 19.07 -16.28 -3.35
N THR A 240 18.98 -15.87 -2.08
CA THR A 240 17.70 -15.53 -1.47
C THR A 240 17.24 -14.21 -2.07
N VAL A 241 16.10 -14.22 -2.75
CA VAL A 241 15.59 -13.07 -3.49
C VAL A 241 14.90 -12.11 -2.54
N LYS A 242 15.26 -10.83 -2.67
CA LYS A 242 14.67 -9.74 -1.91
C LYS A 242 13.20 -9.56 -2.29
N SER A 243 12.34 -9.35 -1.30
CA SER A 243 10.88 -9.27 -1.47
C SER A 243 10.48 -8.08 -2.35
N MET A 244 9.35 -8.22 -3.07
CA MET A 244 8.66 -7.11 -3.73
C MET A 244 7.83 -6.25 -2.76
N SER A 245 8.07 -6.36 -1.45
CA SER A 245 7.31 -5.67 -0.40
C SER A 245 8.23 -5.07 0.67
N LEU A 246 7.68 -4.10 1.42
CA LEU A 246 8.35 -3.43 2.55
C LEU A 246 8.33 -4.28 3.85
N ALA A 247 8.09 -5.58 3.73
CA ALA A 247 8.02 -6.48 4.88
C ALA A 247 9.42 -6.66 5.51
N MET A 248 9.44 -7.02 6.80
CA MET A 248 10.66 -7.42 7.53
C MET A 248 11.83 -6.40 7.42
N SER A 249 11.50 -5.10 7.53
CA SER A 249 12.45 -3.97 7.56
C SER A 249 13.18 -3.63 6.25
N VAL A 250 12.88 -4.32 5.14
CA VAL A 250 13.38 -3.97 3.79
C VAL A 250 12.77 -2.65 3.32
N ARG A 251 13.60 -1.64 3.04
CA ARG A 251 13.15 -0.31 2.57
C ARG A 251 13.15 -0.20 1.05
N GLU A 252 13.97 -0.99 0.37
CA GLU A 252 14.16 -0.95 -1.09
C GLU A 252 13.82 -2.32 -1.70
N PRO A 253 12.53 -2.66 -1.84
CA PRO A 253 12.08 -3.92 -2.42
C PRO A 253 12.71 -4.17 -3.79
N ALA A 254 12.78 -5.41 -4.27
CA ALA A 254 13.41 -5.70 -5.56
C ALA A 254 12.68 -6.78 -6.36
N VAL A 255 13.11 -6.92 -7.62
CA VAL A 255 12.89 -8.12 -8.44
C VAL A 255 14.23 -8.70 -8.85
N GLN A 256 14.35 -10.04 -8.79
CA GLN A 256 15.52 -10.73 -9.30
C GLN A 256 15.32 -11.07 -10.78
N LEU A 257 16.22 -10.60 -11.65
CA LEU A 257 16.28 -10.98 -13.05
C LEU A 257 17.37 -12.03 -13.26
N ALA A 258 17.06 -13.05 -14.05
CA ALA A 258 17.98 -14.11 -14.45
C ALA A 258 17.96 -14.24 -15.98
N THR A 259 19.05 -13.89 -16.64
CA THR A 259 19.25 -14.06 -18.09
C THR A 259 19.89 -15.41 -18.35
N LEU A 260 19.31 -16.20 -19.25
CA LEU A 260 19.71 -17.57 -19.55
C LEU A 260 20.19 -17.70 -21.00
N TRP A 261 21.38 -18.26 -21.20
CA TRP A 261 21.99 -18.51 -22.50
C TRP A 261 22.72 -19.86 -22.52
N ASN A 262 22.11 -20.88 -23.12
CA ASN A 262 22.72 -22.19 -23.33
C ASN A 262 22.33 -22.72 -24.73
N PRO A 263 23.12 -22.47 -25.78
CA PRO A 263 22.80 -22.95 -27.12
C PRO A 263 22.95 -24.48 -27.18
N ILE A 264 21.91 -25.18 -27.63
CA ILE A 264 21.92 -26.64 -27.85
C ILE A 264 21.65 -26.96 -29.32
N ASP A 265 22.25 -28.04 -29.80
CA ASP A 265 21.83 -28.69 -31.04
C ASP A 265 20.40 -29.23 -30.88
N THR A 266 19.56 -28.99 -31.88
CA THR A 266 18.15 -29.41 -31.88
C THR A 266 17.95 -30.86 -32.31
N GLU A 267 18.95 -31.51 -32.93
CA GLU A 267 18.85 -32.92 -33.32
C GLU A 267 19.27 -33.87 -32.19
N THR A 268 20.40 -33.61 -31.52
CA THR A 268 20.87 -34.42 -30.38
C THR A 268 20.40 -33.92 -29.01
N GLY A 269 20.30 -32.59 -28.82
CA GLY A 269 20.10 -31.95 -27.52
C GLY A 269 21.39 -31.59 -26.75
N HIS A 270 22.58 -31.85 -27.30
CA HIS A 270 23.85 -31.49 -26.66
C HIS A 270 24.15 -29.97 -26.76
N PRO A 271 24.87 -29.36 -25.79
CA PRO A 271 25.33 -27.98 -25.90
C PRO A 271 26.30 -27.78 -27.09
N VAL A 272 26.03 -26.79 -27.93
CA VAL A 272 26.86 -26.47 -29.11
C VAL A 272 28.26 -26.03 -28.67
N ASP A 273 28.32 -25.11 -27.70
CA ASP A 273 29.57 -24.60 -27.14
C ASP A 273 30.10 -25.53 -26.04
N SER A 274 30.53 -26.73 -26.43
CA SER A 274 31.19 -27.70 -25.54
C SER A 274 32.61 -27.29 -25.08
N GLY A 275 33.08 -26.10 -25.50
CA GLY A 275 34.28 -25.47 -24.94
C GLY A 275 34.00 -24.93 -23.53
N GLY A 276 34.51 -25.62 -22.52
CA GLY A 276 34.10 -25.42 -21.11
C GLY A 276 34.31 -24.00 -20.56
N SER A 277 33.48 -23.67 -19.56
CA SER A 277 33.46 -22.39 -18.80
C SER A 277 32.76 -21.19 -19.47
N SER A 278 31.84 -21.39 -20.41
CA SER A 278 30.82 -20.39 -20.74
C SER A 278 29.81 -20.22 -19.59
N THR A 279 29.61 -18.99 -19.12
CA THR A 279 28.64 -18.69 -18.04
C THR A 279 27.23 -18.62 -18.61
N THR A 280 26.47 -19.70 -18.50
CA THR A 280 25.14 -19.82 -19.13
C THR A 280 24.02 -19.06 -18.42
N LEU A 281 24.29 -18.46 -17.25
CA LEU A 281 23.34 -17.75 -16.40
C LEU A 281 23.96 -16.45 -15.89
N GLN A 282 23.25 -15.32 -16.03
CA GLN A 282 23.60 -14.03 -15.45
C GLN A 282 22.48 -13.52 -14.55
N ASN A 283 22.84 -13.05 -13.35
CA ASN A 283 21.92 -12.49 -12.36
C ASN A 283 21.99 -10.96 -12.34
N GLN A 284 20.84 -10.31 -12.12
CA GLN A 284 20.74 -8.87 -11.83
C GLN A 284 19.58 -8.61 -10.87
N MET A 285 19.87 -8.04 -9.70
CA MET A 285 18.84 -7.49 -8.81
C MET A 285 18.42 -6.10 -9.31
N CYS A 286 17.12 -5.88 -9.50
CA CYS A 286 16.54 -4.60 -9.88
C CYS A 286 15.70 -4.03 -8.74
N LEU A 287 16.18 -2.93 -8.14
CA LEU A 287 15.50 -2.26 -7.03
C LEU A 287 14.22 -1.53 -7.47
N LEU A 288 13.23 -1.53 -6.60
CA LEU A 288 11.96 -0.81 -6.68
C LEU A 288 12.01 0.46 -5.80
N PRO A 289 11.15 1.46 -6.03
CA PRO A 289 11.19 2.71 -5.28
C PRO A 289 11.03 2.53 -3.77
N ASN A 290 11.85 3.27 -3.01
CA ASN A 290 11.82 3.30 -1.54
C ASN A 290 10.53 3.98 -1.02
N GLN A 291 9.47 3.18 -0.88
CA GLN A 291 8.13 3.65 -0.55
C GLN A 291 8.03 4.29 0.84
N ILE A 292 8.90 3.91 1.79
CA ILE A 292 8.98 4.56 3.10
C ILE A 292 9.50 6.00 2.94
N SER A 293 10.53 6.22 2.13
CA SER A 293 11.04 7.56 1.82
C SER A 293 9.99 8.41 1.09
N ILE A 294 9.20 7.82 0.20
CA ILE A 294 8.04 8.47 -0.45
C ILE A 294 7.01 8.92 0.60
N PHE A 295 6.62 8.05 1.54
CA PHE A 295 5.71 8.43 2.62
C PHE A 295 6.28 9.52 3.56
N ILE A 296 7.58 9.51 3.82
CA ILE A 296 8.26 10.55 4.61
C ILE A 296 8.18 11.91 3.90
N VAL A 297 8.39 11.97 2.58
CA VAL A 297 8.23 13.21 1.80
C VAL A 297 6.78 13.72 1.81
N TYR A 298 5.79 12.83 1.70
CA TYR A 298 4.37 13.20 1.90
C TYR A 298 4.10 13.72 3.32
N GLY A 299 4.70 13.12 4.35
CA GLY A 299 4.63 13.61 5.73
C GLY A 299 5.21 15.02 5.91
N TYR A 300 6.39 15.29 5.35
CA TYR A 300 7.01 16.62 5.41
C TYR A 300 6.20 17.68 4.65
N THR A 301 5.73 17.38 3.44
CA THR A 301 4.91 18.34 2.66
C THR A 301 3.56 18.64 3.33
N LEU A 302 2.92 17.65 3.95
CA LEU A 302 1.72 17.87 4.76
C LEU A 302 2.01 18.76 5.99
N ALA A 303 3.11 18.48 6.72
CA ALA A 303 3.51 19.29 7.87
C ALA A 303 3.84 20.74 7.49
N LEU A 304 4.55 20.95 6.37
CA LEU A 304 4.84 22.28 5.83
C LEU A 304 3.56 23.01 5.38
N THR A 305 2.59 22.29 4.79
CA THR A 305 1.29 22.86 4.41
C THR A 305 0.49 23.32 5.63
N ILE A 306 0.44 22.50 6.69
CA ILE A 306 -0.22 22.85 7.96
C ILE A 306 0.47 24.06 8.61
N LEU A 307 1.81 24.11 8.62
CA LEU A 307 2.57 25.23 9.14
C LEU A 307 2.33 26.51 8.34
N ALA A 308 2.30 26.43 7.00
CA ALA A 308 2.00 27.57 6.14
C ALA A 308 0.59 28.12 6.36
N LEU A 309 -0.42 27.24 6.49
CA LEU A 309 -1.80 27.62 6.82
C LEU A 309 -1.91 28.29 8.20
N PHE A 310 -1.18 27.78 9.20
CA PHE A 310 -1.11 28.36 10.54
C PHE A 310 -0.44 29.75 10.55
N LEU A 311 0.69 29.89 9.85
CA LEU A 311 1.41 31.17 9.70
C LEU A 311 0.59 32.20 8.90
N HIS A 312 -0.12 31.77 7.85
CA HIS A 312 -1.01 32.65 7.08
C HIS A 312 -2.18 33.17 7.93
N SER A 313 -2.86 32.28 8.67
CA SER A 313 -4.00 32.68 9.52
C SER A 313 -3.57 33.55 10.70
N THR A 314 -2.43 33.26 11.35
CA THR A 314 -1.89 34.14 12.40
C THR A 314 -1.52 35.52 11.83
N TYR A 315 -0.87 35.58 10.65
CA TYR A 315 -0.54 36.83 9.96
C TYR A 315 -1.77 37.69 9.64
N LEU A 316 -2.83 37.09 9.08
CA LEU A 316 -4.09 37.79 8.80
C LEU A 316 -4.78 38.27 10.09
N SER A 317 -4.71 37.49 11.17
CA SER A 317 -5.23 37.87 12.49
C SER A 317 -4.49 39.07 13.08
N PHE A 318 -3.16 39.17 12.90
CA PHE A 318 -2.39 40.34 13.29
C PHE A 318 -2.68 41.56 12.39
N ARG A 319 -2.83 41.38 11.07
CA ARG A 319 -3.26 42.48 10.17
C ARG A 319 -4.64 43.03 10.53
N HIS A 320 -5.61 42.17 10.87
CA HIS A 320 -6.92 42.62 11.33
C HIS A 320 -6.84 43.46 12.62
N LYS A 321 -5.93 43.11 13.54
CA LYS A 321 -5.68 43.93 14.74
C LYS A 321 -5.11 45.31 14.37
N ALA A 322 -4.17 45.39 13.44
CA ALA A 322 -3.58 46.65 12.99
C ALA A 322 -4.61 47.57 12.28
N GLY A 323 -5.42 47.00 11.38
CA GLY A 323 -6.48 47.76 10.69
C GLY A 323 -7.55 48.34 11.62
N SER A 324 -7.84 47.65 12.73
CA SER A 324 -8.82 48.10 13.73
C SER A 324 -8.33 49.23 14.65
N SER A 325 -7.06 49.67 14.54
CA SER A 325 -6.55 50.85 15.26
C SER A 325 -6.57 52.14 14.43
N ALA A 326 -7.01 52.08 13.16
CA ALA A 326 -7.10 53.23 12.26
C ALA A 326 -8.54 53.77 12.14
N ASN A 327 -9.18 54.06 13.28
CA ASN A 327 -10.42 54.85 13.28
C ASN A 327 -10.08 56.33 13.02
N THR A 328 -10.25 56.79 11.78
CA THR A 328 -10.51 58.20 11.49
C THR A 328 -12.02 58.39 11.39
N ASP A 329 -12.58 59.25 12.24
CA ASP A 329 -14.02 59.36 12.43
C ASP A 329 -14.75 59.83 11.17
N SER A 330 -15.44 58.90 10.52
CA SER A 330 -16.30 59.17 9.36
C SER A 330 -17.70 59.59 9.81
N ILE A 331 -17.80 60.78 10.40
CA ILE A 331 -19.05 61.33 10.95
C ILE A 331 -19.98 61.76 9.80
N LEU A 332 -20.93 60.89 9.44
CA LEU A 332 -22.06 61.21 8.56
C LEU A 332 -23.37 60.73 9.22
N PRO A 333 -24.19 61.64 9.79
CA PRO A 333 -25.39 61.25 10.51
C PRO A 333 -26.50 60.84 9.53
N LEU A 334 -26.92 59.57 9.60
CA LEU A 334 -28.15 59.11 8.94
C LEU A 334 -29.36 59.75 9.63
N ALA A 335 -30.11 60.58 8.92
CA ALA A 335 -31.24 61.32 9.45
C ALA A 335 -32.39 60.38 9.88
N TYR A 336 -32.54 60.17 11.19
CA TYR A 336 -33.59 59.32 11.75
C TYR A 336 -34.96 60.02 11.72
N ARG A 337 -35.86 59.54 10.85
CA ARG A 337 -37.20 60.10 10.66
C ARG A 337 -38.14 59.68 11.81
N ARG A 338 -38.34 60.55 12.80
CA ARG A 338 -39.30 60.31 13.90
C ARG A 338 -40.75 60.22 13.39
N PRO A 339 -41.59 59.32 13.93
CA PRO A 339 -43.06 59.38 13.81
C PRO A 339 -43.64 60.58 14.58
N ILE A 340 -44.91 60.92 14.31
CA ILE A 340 -45.61 62.12 14.81
C ILE A 340 -46.69 61.73 15.82
N TYR A 341 -46.56 62.25 17.06
CA TYR A 341 -47.57 62.57 18.10
C TYR A 341 -46.79 63.39 19.15
N ASP A 342 -47.27 64.47 19.80
CA ASP A 342 -48.59 65.11 19.83
C ASP A 342 -48.49 66.65 20.06
N TYR A 343 -49.63 67.32 20.24
CA TYR A 343 -49.88 68.73 20.68
C TYR A 343 -48.81 69.42 21.57
N TYR A 344 -48.68 70.77 21.62
CA TYR A 344 -49.52 71.90 21.16
C TYR A 344 -48.64 73.19 20.91
N PRO A 345 -49.18 74.38 20.52
CA PRO A 345 -48.40 75.38 19.76
C PRO A 345 -47.90 76.60 20.56
N CYS A 346 -46.94 77.31 19.97
CA CYS A 346 -46.87 78.78 20.03
C CYS A 346 -46.41 79.32 18.66
N SER A 347 -46.94 80.48 18.26
CA SER A 347 -46.76 81.05 16.91
C SER A 347 -45.74 82.19 16.92
N THR A 348 -44.92 82.29 15.88
CA THR A 348 -44.79 83.52 15.06
C THR A 348 -44.06 83.27 13.73
N GLU A 349 -44.71 83.72 12.66
CA GLU A 349 -44.16 84.38 11.45
C GLU A 349 -43.27 83.64 10.42
N PHE A 350 -43.71 83.82 9.16
CA PHE A 350 -43.08 83.55 7.86
C PHE A 350 -42.24 84.80 7.43
N PRO A 351 -41.62 84.93 6.22
CA PRO A 351 -41.66 84.06 5.03
C PRO A 351 -40.34 83.78 4.24
N ALA A 352 -40.32 82.60 3.62
CA ALA A 352 -40.04 82.26 2.20
C ALA A 352 -38.86 82.83 1.37
N ALA A 353 -38.30 81.91 0.55
CA ALA A 353 -37.72 82.08 -0.80
C ALA A 353 -36.41 82.90 -0.96
N SER A 354 -35.43 82.52 -1.79
CA SER A 354 -35.51 81.87 -3.11
C SER A 354 -34.24 81.06 -3.49
N PRO A 355 -34.29 80.13 -4.47
CA PRO A 355 -33.11 79.44 -5.00
C PRO A 355 -32.63 79.94 -6.38
N SER A 356 -31.34 80.27 -6.49
CA SER A 356 -30.64 80.66 -7.75
C SER A 356 -29.13 80.50 -7.55
N THR A 357 -28.43 79.56 -8.24
CA THR A 357 -27.68 79.75 -9.51
C THR A 357 -26.63 80.87 -9.49
N THR A 358 -25.38 80.72 -9.97
CA THR A 358 -24.64 79.57 -10.56
C THR A 358 -23.14 79.93 -10.67
N SER A 359 -22.23 78.96 -10.48
CA SER A 359 -20.76 79.05 -10.72
C SER A 359 -19.99 80.08 -9.85
N SER A 360 -18.66 80.04 -9.66
CA SER A 360 -17.59 79.45 -10.49
C SER A 360 -16.30 79.10 -9.71
N ASN A 361 -15.60 78.06 -10.17
CA ASN A 361 -14.14 77.84 -10.20
C ASN A 361 -13.20 78.52 -9.16
N SER A 362 -12.45 77.69 -8.42
CA SER A 362 -10.97 77.81 -8.34
C SER A 362 -10.24 76.51 -7.95
N ILE A 363 -9.53 75.93 -8.93
CA ILE A 363 -8.15 75.38 -8.87
C ILE A 363 -7.71 74.55 -7.63
N GLY A 364 -7.28 73.29 -7.86
CA GLY A 364 -6.30 72.60 -6.99
C GLY A 364 -6.25 71.06 -7.04
N GLY A 365 -5.42 70.46 -7.92
CA GLY A 365 -5.07 69.01 -7.93
C GLY A 365 -6.20 68.04 -8.31
N ALA A 366 -6.13 67.09 -9.27
CA ALA A 366 -5.02 66.36 -9.89
C ALA A 366 -4.13 65.64 -8.85
N TYR A 367 -3.96 64.32 -8.83
CA TYR A 367 -4.40 63.17 -9.66
C TYR A 367 -4.27 61.89 -8.76
N SER A 368 -4.70 60.66 -9.07
CA SER A 368 -5.19 60.02 -10.30
C SER A 368 -6.31 59.00 -9.96
N VAL A 369 -7.06 58.52 -10.95
CA VAL A 369 -8.34 57.81 -10.78
C VAL A 369 -8.50 56.68 -11.82
N THR A 370 -9.12 55.56 -11.41
CA THR A 370 -9.62 54.46 -12.28
C THR A 370 -8.57 53.61 -13.05
N ARG A 371 -8.88 52.48 -13.72
CA ARG A 371 -10.17 51.81 -14.01
C ARG A 371 -10.01 50.30 -14.18
N SER A 372 -11.06 49.54 -13.90
CA SER A 372 -11.32 48.24 -14.54
C SER A 372 -11.96 48.47 -15.91
N ARG A 373 -11.53 47.76 -16.97
CA ARG A 373 -12.40 47.39 -18.10
C ARG A 373 -11.80 46.23 -18.90
N ALA A 374 -12.68 45.48 -19.56
CA ALA A 374 -12.32 44.28 -20.31
C ALA A 374 -11.91 44.59 -21.75
N ALA A 375 -11.26 43.62 -22.38
CA ALA A 375 -11.26 43.43 -23.82
C ALA A 375 -11.73 41.99 -24.11
N SER A 376 -12.43 41.79 -25.22
CA SER A 376 -12.94 40.48 -25.66
C SER A 376 -12.51 40.24 -27.10
N THR A 377 -12.19 38.99 -27.42
CA THR A 377 -11.97 38.51 -28.79
C THR A 377 -12.75 37.21 -29.00
N THR A 378 -13.29 37.02 -30.20
CA THR A 378 -14.47 36.16 -30.42
C THR A 378 -14.44 35.42 -31.76
N VAL A 379 -14.65 34.09 -31.71
CA VAL A 379 -15.01 33.17 -32.83
C VAL A 379 -14.02 33.09 -34.03
N PRO A 380 -14.12 32.13 -35.00
CA PRO A 380 -15.22 31.20 -35.35
C PRO A 380 -14.83 29.68 -35.30
N TYR A 381 -15.75 28.74 -34.99
CA TYR A 381 -16.63 27.94 -35.89
C TYR A 381 -15.93 26.78 -36.65
N GLU A 382 -16.46 25.55 -36.80
CA GLU A 382 -17.65 24.88 -36.23
C GLU A 382 -17.21 23.77 -35.21
N ALA A 383 -17.43 22.44 -35.25
CA ALA A 383 -18.22 21.55 -36.12
C ALA A 383 -18.97 20.39 -35.41
N ARG A 384 -20.10 19.98 -36.02
CA ARG A 384 -21.10 18.96 -35.64
C ARG A 384 -20.64 17.57 -35.13
N GLY A 385 -21.35 17.10 -34.10
CA GLY A 385 -21.66 15.68 -33.83
C GLY A 385 -22.84 15.60 -32.84
N PHE A 386 -24.00 15.07 -33.25
CA PHE A 386 -25.28 15.24 -32.51
C PHE A 386 -26.08 13.93 -32.43
N LYS A 387 -26.96 13.81 -31.42
CA LYS A 387 -27.90 12.71 -31.11
C LYS A 387 -27.27 11.50 -30.37
N GLN A 388 -27.98 10.75 -29.50
CA GLN A 388 -29.36 10.93 -29.00
C GLN A 388 -29.54 10.42 -27.55
N THR A 389 -30.67 10.79 -26.95
CA THR A 389 -31.19 10.32 -25.65
C THR A 389 -31.78 8.91 -25.70
N GLN A 390 -31.74 8.20 -24.56
CA GLN A 390 -32.84 7.31 -24.17
C GLN A 390 -32.90 7.09 -22.64
N THR A 391 -34.12 6.92 -22.11
CA THR A 391 -34.42 6.69 -20.69
C THR A 391 -35.58 5.69 -20.56
N VAL A 392 -35.35 4.59 -19.83
CA VAL A 392 -36.33 3.56 -19.41
C VAL A 392 -35.80 2.90 -18.12
N GLY A 393 -36.56 2.49 -17.10
CA GLY A 393 -38.00 2.69 -16.84
C GLY A 393 -38.69 1.46 -16.21
N GLY A 394 -39.13 1.56 -14.94
CA GLY A 394 -39.89 0.52 -14.20
C GLY A 394 -39.05 -0.66 -13.65
N SER A 395 -39.51 -1.56 -12.76
CA SER A 395 -40.72 -1.65 -11.91
C SER A 395 -40.58 -2.89 -10.97
N ALA A 396 -41.35 -3.13 -9.88
CA ALA A 396 -42.09 -2.31 -8.92
C ALA A 396 -42.65 -3.22 -7.78
N GLU A 397 -42.84 -2.68 -6.55
CA GLU A 397 -43.71 -3.22 -5.45
C GLU A 397 -43.39 -4.62 -4.86
N GLY A 398 -43.80 -5.04 -3.65
CA GLY A 398 -44.42 -4.39 -2.47
C GLY A 398 -44.22 -5.31 -1.22
N ASN A 399 -43.99 -4.81 0.00
CA ASN A 399 -44.93 -4.24 1.00
C ASN A 399 -45.53 -5.30 1.98
N ASN A 400 -46.07 -4.84 3.13
CA ASN A 400 -46.55 -5.57 4.34
C ASN A 400 -45.42 -5.95 5.34
N GLY A 401 -45.58 -5.85 6.67
CA GLY A 401 -46.69 -5.31 7.48
C GLY A 401 -46.34 -5.21 8.98
N VAL A 402 -47.01 -4.31 9.71
CA VAL A 402 -46.83 -3.89 11.14
C VAL A 402 -48.00 -4.54 11.96
N PRO A 403 -47.91 -4.95 13.26
CA PRO A 403 -47.58 -4.09 14.42
C PRO A 403 -46.98 -4.70 15.73
N ASP A 404 -46.61 -3.80 16.67
CA ASP A 404 -46.44 -4.07 18.13
C ASP A 404 -47.79 -4.33 18.84
N PRO A 405 -47.85 -4.87 20.09
CA PRO A 405 -47.85 -3.96 21.26
C PRO A 405 -47.32 -4.49 22.63
N ALA A 406 -46.78 -3.56 23.43
CA ALA A 406 -47.00 -3.33 24.89
C ALA A 406 -46.69 -4.37 26.02
N ALA A 407 -45.81 -3.92 26.93
CA ALA A 407 -45.99 -3.78 28.41
C ALA A 407 -45.74 -4.93 29.44
N SER A 408 -45.02 -4.53 30.52
CA SER A 408 -44.94 -5.11 31.90
C SER A 408 -44.22 -6.48 32.06
N MET A 409 -43.56 -6.85 33.18
CA MET A 409 -43.63 -6.42 34.59
C MET A 409 -42.24 -6.34 35.31
N ALA A 410 -42.23 -5.88 36.56
CA ALA A 410 -41.13 -5.97 37.57
C ALA A 410 -41.59 -6.89 38.76
N PRO A 411 -40.98 -6.97 39.97
CA PRO A 411 -39.92 -6.19 40.67
C PRO A 411 -38.56 -6.95 40.70
N SER A 412 -37.55 -6.84 41.60
CA SER A 412 -37.32 -6.30 42.96
C SER A 412 -35.81 -5.98 43.15
N GLY A 413 -35.32 -5.30 44.19
CA GLY A 413 -35.96 -4.55 45.30
C GLY A 413 -34.97 -4.24 46.45
N ALA A 414 -35.25 -3.19 47.26
CA ALA A 414 -34.56 -2.78 48.51
C ALA A 414 -33.08 -2.30 48.41
N ASN A 415 -32.49 -1.45 49.27
CA ASN A 415 -32.91 -0.49 50.35
C ASN A 415 -31.64 0.34 50.73
N THR A 416 -31.58 1.52 51.38
CA THR A 416 -32.51 2.60 51.82
C THR A 416 -31.71 3.85 52.27
N ARG A 417 -32.36 5.04 52.29
CA ARG A 417 -32.10 6.34 53.01
C ARG A 417 -32.05 7.53 52.02
N SER A 418 -32.89 8.58 52.03
CA SER A 418 -33.55 9.42 53.09
C SER A 418 -32.60 10.46 53.73
N ARG A 419 -32.96 11.75 53.97
CA ARG A 419 -34.30 12.34 54.22
C ARG A 419 -34.34 13.90 54.15
N ARG A 420 -35.29 14.45 53.35
CA ARG A 420 -36.05 15.74 53.42
C ARG A 420 -35.41 17.13 53.72
N GLN A 421 -36.10 18.16 53.21
CA GLN A 421 -36.03 19.60 53.57
C GLN A 421 -36.81 19.93 54.88
N GLY A 422 -36.62 21.16 55.40
CA GLY A 422 -37.39 21.78 56.49
C GLY A 422 -37.44 23.33 56.36
N TRP A 423 -38.32 24.01 57.11
CA TRP A 423 -38.69 25.42 56.91
C TRP A 423 -38.21 26.39 58.02
N THR A 424 -37.97 27.64 57.61
CA THR A 424 -38.05 28.95 58.31
C THR A 424 -38.07 29.06 59.85
N VAL A 425 -37.17 29.90 60.39
CA VAL A 425 -37.39 30.79 61.55
C VAL A 425 -36.67 32.13 61.26
N LEU A 426 -37.18 33.26 61.77
CA LEU A 426 -36.53 34.59 61.68
C LEU A 426 -35.63 34.87 62.90
N ASP A 427 -34.58 35.68 62.73
CA ASP A 427 -34.34 36.80 63.66
C ASP A 427 -33.61 37.96 62.93
N ASN A 428 -33.35 39.07 63.62
CA ASN A 428 -33.23 40.42 63.04
C ASN A 428 -31.82 41.03 63.04
N ASN A 429 -31.69 42.14 62.30
CA ASN A 429 -30.55 43.07 62.17
C ASN A 429 -29.35 42.52 61.37
N ASP A 430 -28.57 43.33 60.62
CA ASP A 430 -28.40 44.80 60.69
C ASP A 430 -28.31 45.52 59.31
N TYR A 431 -28.15 46.85 59.36
CA TYR A 431 -28.29 47.87 58.29
C TYR A 431 -27.57 47.71 56.91
N SER A 432 -28.25 48.24 55.86
CA SER A 432 -27.74 48.79 54.58
C SER A 432 -27.01 47.85 53.58
N GLU A 433 -26.99 48.09 52.27
CA GLU A 433 -27.23 49.30 51.46
C GLU A 433 -28.02 48.97 50.15
N ILE A 434 -28.65 49.97 49.51
CA ILE A 434 -29.48 49.81 48.29
C ILE A 434 -28.82 50.50 47.09
N ALA A 435 -28.59 49.75 46.01
CA ALA A 435 -28.28 50.30 44.68
C ALA A 435 -28.76 49.36 43.57
N ASP A 436 -29.99 49.57 43.08
CA ASP A 436 -30.50 48.91 41.87
C ASP A 436 -30.28 49.85 40.66
N ALA A 437 -29.76 49.32 39.56
CA ALA A 437 -29.33 50.10 38.39
C ALA A 437 -29.63 49.35 37.09
N SER A 438 -30.70 49.77 36.41
CA SER A 438 -31.30 49.07 35.29
C SER A 438 -30.65 49.36 33.93
N LEU A 439 -30.59 48.31 33.08
CA LEU A 439 -30.80 48.35 31.63
C LEU A 439 -30.25 49.56 30.83
N GLU A 440 -29.06 49.40 30.26
CA GLU A 440 -28.82 49.76 28.85
C GLU A 440 -28.08 48.63 28.13
N ARG A 441 -28.48 48.32 26.89
CA ARG A 441 -27.84 47.27 26.08
C ARG A 441 -27.79 47.62 24.59
N SER A 442 -27.01 48.65 24.28
CA SER A 442 -26.70 49.04 22.90
C SER A 442 -26.09 47.86 22.09
N PRO A 443 -26.47 47.68 20.81
CA PRO A 443 -26.00 46.55 19.99
C PRO A 443 -24.55 46.75 19.56
N THR A 444 -23.61 46.37 20.43
CA THR A 444 -22.18 46.37 20.11
C THR A 444 -21.90 45.53 18.87
N SER A 445 -21.28 46.16 17.86
CA SER A 445 -20.68 45.44 16.75
C SER A 445 -19.66 44.45 17.33
N ARG A 446 -19.88 43.15 17.10
CA ARG A 446 -18.98 42.12 17.64
C ARG A 446 -17.62 42.20 16.94
N VAL A 447 -16.71 42.96 17.53
CA VAL A 447 -15.28 42.83 17.34
C VAL A 447 -14.93 41.35 17.58
N ARG A 448 -14.75 40.59 16.49
CA ARG A 448 -14.40 39.17 16.59
C ARG A 448 -13.10 39.10 17.37
N ARG A 449 -13.07 38.30 18.44
CA ARG A 449 -11.83 38.10 19.22
C ARG A 449 -10.76 37.58 18.24
N PRO A 450 -9.48 37.93 18.38
CA PRO A 450 -8.45 37.56 17.40
C PRO A 450 -8.39 36.04 17.16
N PHE A 451 -8.66 35.24 18.20
CA PHE A 451 -8.79 33.78 18.11
C PHE A 451 -9.96 33.30 17.21
N GLN A 452 -11.06 34.05 17.13
CA GLN A 452 -12.18 33.74 16.22
C GLN A 452 -11.78 34.03 14.77
N VAL A 453 -11.14 35.17 14.50
CA VAL A 453 -10.61 35.48 13.16
C VAL A 453 -9.60 34.41 12.72
N PHE A 454 -8.64 34.08 13.59
CA PHE A 454 -7.66 33.01 13.36
C PHE A 454 -8.31 31.67 13.04
N ARG A 455 -9.29 31.24 13.85
CA ARG A 455 -9.95 29.95 13.65
C ARG A 455 -10.80 29.93 12.38
N ASP A 456 -11.57 30.98 12.14
CA ASP A 456 -12.46 31.08 10.98
C ASP A 456 -11.64 31.11 9.68
N GLU A 457 -10.52 31.84 9.65
CA GLU A 457 -9.60 31.90 8.51
C GLU A 457 -8.80 30.60 8.32
N LEU A 458 -8.29 29.99 9.40
CA LEU A 458 -7.60 28.71 9.31
C LEU A 458 -8.53 27.62 8.72
N VAL A 459 -9.79 27.60 9.13
CA VAL A 459 -10.81 26.68 8.57
C VAL A 459 -11.14 27.02 7.11
N SER A 460 -11.20 28.30 6.75
CA SER A 460 -11.44 28.77 5.38
C SER A 460 -10.30 28.33 4.43
N SER A 461 -9.07 28.77 4.73
CA SER A 461 -7.87 28.43 3.96
C SER A 461 -7.63 26.91 3.89
N THR A 462 -7.84 26.16 4.98
CA THR A 462 -7.70 24.69 4.97
C THR A 462 -8.74 24.01 4.07
N LYS A 463 -10.00 24.47 4.07
CA LYS A 463 -11.04 23.95 3.17
C LYS A 463 -10.73 24.24 1.70
N TRP A 464 -10.19 25.42 1.40
CA TRP A 464 -9.84 25.80 0.03
C TRP A 464 -8.68 24.97 -0.52
N VAL A 465 -7.57 24.87 0.22
CA VAL A 465 -6.43 24.01 -0.15
C VAL A 465 -6.86 22.55 -0.24
N GLY A 466 -7.57 22.03 0.77
CA GLY A 466 -8.07 20.66 0.78
C GLY A 466 -9.00 20.34 -0.40
N GLY A 467 -9.86 21.28 -0.81
CA GLY A 467 -10.72 21.13 -1.97
C GLY A 467 -9.94 21.03 -3.30
N ILE A 468 -8.91 21.86 -3.47
CA ILE A 468 -8.05 21.81 -4.67
C ILE A 468 -7.22 20.52 -4.68
N SER A 469 -6.59 20.16 -3.57
CA SER A 469 -5.82 18.91 -3.45
C SER A 469 -6.69 17.67 -3.66
N PHE A 470 -7.94 17.67 -3.18
CA PHE A 470 -8.89 16.58 -3.42
C PHE A 470 -9.35 16.50 -4.88
N GLY A 471 -9.61 17.63 -5.54
CA GLY A 471 -9.91 17.67 -6.97
C GLY A 471 -8.75 17.15 -7.82
N TRP A 472 -7.51 17.54 -7.49
CA TRP A 472 -6.30 17.02 -8.14
C TRP A 472 -6.09 15.53 -7.89
N TYR A 473 -6.33 15.06 -6.67
CA TYR A 473 -6.25 13.64 -6.30
C TYR A 473 -7.28 12.77 -7.06
N LEU A 474 -8.53 13.23 -7.18
CA LEU A 474 -9.54 12.56 -8.00
C LEU A 474 -9.19 12.57 -9.49
N TRP A 475 -8.60 13.65 -10.00
CA TRP A 475 -8.12 13.69 -11.38
C TRP A 475 -6.98 12.70 -11.63
N LEU A 476 -6.01 12.59 -10.71
CA LEU A 476 -4.94 11.59 -10.80
C LEU A 476 -5.51 10.16 -10.80
N LEU A 477 -6.39 9.82 -9.84
CA LEU A 477 -7.06 8.50 -9.74
C LEU A 477 -7.98 8.13 -10.93
N TRP A 478 -8.28 9.09 -11.82
CA TRP A 478 -9.08 8.86 -13.01
C TRP A 478 -8.26 8.89 -14.31
N THR A 479 -7.02 9.39 -14.23
CA THR A 479 -6.09 9.48 -15.37
C THR A 479 -5.04 8.36 -15.36
N TRP A 480 -4.76 7.77 -14.19
CA TRP A 480 -3.77 6.72 -13.93
C TRP A 480 -4.34 5.63 -13.01
#